data_AF-A0A4Y8VLG7-F1
#
_entry.id   AF-A0A4Y8VLG7-F1
#
_cell.length_a   1.000
_cell.length_b   1.000
_cell.length_c   1.000
_cell.angle_alpha   90.00
_cell.angle_beta   90.00
_cell.angle_gamma   90.00
#
_symmetry.space_group_name_H-M   'P 1'
#
loop_
_entity.id
_entity.type
_entity.pdbx_description
1 polymer ?
#
loop_
_entity_poly.entity_id
_entity_poly.type
_entity_poly.pdbx_seq_one_letter_code
_entity_poly.pdbx_strand_id
1 'polypeptide(L)'
;MIVSISYNYAAESISKQDLSDKCALIMRYGHYISCDSKTRLFICNTIKEYGSKTQSDLMLIYKGFDITQECRTYLTTIDLAVYSQDLQKLIELPSEILIENAPYEWDLYKLLPEIYKHDSQFKNMFALLSKAMKCNHIVPFHGGGFNQYHLLLQQKDSSSYANVYQMKCCAIFDRDTDDAVSFSPKKNSLFHFLCGKKAEQMNDTDVYTLKQPGGWTWHMWYKRAVENYFPKEKYLELGVNVNEAETSAYGYDYYNIGNIHGYKKNMVTDLSHRMSRADFEKKAKHFNVKGVQMSEIQLLLLKFVKLI
;
A
#
# COMPACT_ATOMS: atom_id res chain seq x y z
N MET A 1 9.93 -4.47 4.26
CA MET A 1 9.44 -5.26 5.39
C MET A 1 10.53 -5.32 6.44
N ILE A 2 10.13 -5.42 7.71
CA ILE A 2 11.00 -5.68 8.85
C ILE A 2 10.68 -7.08 9.36
N VAL A 3 11.67 -7.96 9.39
CA VAL A 3 11.52 -9.31 9.96
C VAL A 3 12.10 -9.29 11.37
N SER A 4 11.24 -9.47 12.36
CA SER A 4 11.64 -9.56 13.76
C SER A 4 12.11 -10.98 14.07
N ILE A 5 13.26 -11.10 14.72
CA ILE A 5 13.83 -12.38 15.14
C ILE A 5 14.20 -12.28 16.63
N SER A 6 13.64 -13.18 17.44
CA SER A 6 13.96 -13.30 18.87
C SER A 6 15.08 -14.32 19.09
N TYR A 7 15.82 -14.16 20.19
CA TYR A 7 16.88 -15.10 20.56
C TYR A 7 16.34 -16.52 20.75
N ASN A 8 15.23 -16.68 21.48
CA ASN A 8 14.65 -17.99 21.78
C ASN A 8 14.27 -18.73 20.49
N TYR A 9 13.67 -18.02 19.53
CA TYR A 9 13.37 -18.62 18.24
C TYR A 9 14.66 -19.04 17.53
N ALA A 10 15.61 -18.11 17.38
CA ALA A 10 16.85 -18.33 16.64
C ALA A 10 17.73 -19.44 17.23
N ALA A 11 17.80 -19.55 18.55
CA ALA A 11 18.70 -20.48 19.24
C ALA A 11 18.06 -21.84 19.55
N GLU A 12 16.74 -21.90 19.74
CA GLU A 12 16.07 -23.07 20.32
C GLU A 12 15.00 -23.68 19.41
N SER A 13 14.43 -22.91 18.47
CA SER A 13 13.24 -23.32 17.71
C SER A 13 13.47 -23.57 16.22
N ILE A 14 14.62 -23.18 15.67
CA ILE A 14 14.97 -23.36 14.26
C ILE A 14 16.36 -23.98 14.14
N SER A 15 16.57 -24.80 13.11
CA SER A 15 17.91 -25.31 12.81
C SER A 15 18.84 -24.16 12.39
N LYS A 16 20.13 -24.28 12.71
CA LYS A 16 21.12 -23.26 12.34
C LYS A 16 21.23 -23.08 10.82
N GLN A 17 21.06 -24.16 10.05
CA GLN A 17 21.03 -24.12 8.60
C GLN A 17 19.82 -23.32 8.10
N ASP A 18 18.62 -23.64 8.58
CA ASP A 18 17.40 -22.94 8.17
C ASP A 18 17.42 -21.47 8.58
N LEU A 19 17.99 -21.15 9.76
CA LEU A 19 18.17 -19.76 10.19
C LEU A 19 19.08 -19.00 9.22
N SER A 20 20.20 -19.62 8.81
CA SER A 20 21.11 -19.05 7.82
C SER A 20 20.40 -18.79 6.49
N ASP A 21 19.65 -19.77 6.00
CA ASP A 21 18.94 -19.68 4.72
C ASP A 21 17.84 -18.62 4.75
N LYS A 22 17.06 -18.54 5.84
CA LYS A 22 16.03 -17.50 6.02
C LYS A 22 16.63 -16.11 6.15
N CYS A 23 17.71 -15.94 6.90
CA CYS A 23 18.41 -14.65 6.98
C CYS A 23 18.96 -14.24 5.63
N ALA A 24 19.56 -15.18 4.88
CA ALA A 24 20.05 -14.92 3.53
C ALA A 24 18.94 -14.49 2.57
N LEU A 25 17.76 -15.10 2.65
CA LEU A 25 16.60 -14.71 1.87
C LEU A 25 16.18 -13.27 2.20
N ILE A 26 16.05 -12.92 3.49
CA ILE A 26 15.70 -11.56 3.95
C ILE A 26 16.70 -10.54 3.42
N MET A 27 18.00 -10.81 3.57
CA MET A 27 19.08 -9.92 3.13
C MET A 27 19.10 -9.75 1.61
N ARG A 28 18.90 -10.84 0.85
CA ARG A 28 18.99 -10.85 -0.63
C ARG A 28 17.94 -9.94 -1.26
N TYR A 29 16.73 -9.92 -0.69
CA TYR A 29 15.64 -9.08 -1.14
C TYR A 29 15.64 -7.68 -0.49
N GLY A 30 16.67 -7.35 0.28
CA GLY A 30 16.86 -6.02 0.85
C GLY A 30 15.86 -5.67 1.95
N HIS A 31 15.29 -6.67 2.63
CA HIS A 31 14.45 -6.47 3.80
C HIS A 31 15.31 -6.26 5.06
N TYR A 32 14.70 -5.74 6.12
CA TYR A 32 15.38 -5.47 7.38
C TYR A 32 15.25 -6.63 8.36
N ILE A 33 16.23 -6.79 9.25
CA ILE A 33 16.19 -7.73 10.37
C ILE A 33 16.19 -6.93 11.67
N SER A 34 15.11 -7.03 12.45
CA SER A 34 15.00 -6.41 13.77
C SER A 34 15.27 -7.45 14.85
N CYS A 35 16.32 -7.27 15.62
CA CYS A 35 16.68 -8.15 16.73
C CYS A 35 17.53 -7.38 17.76
N ASP A 36 17.70 -7.96 18.95
CA ASP A 36 18.64 -7.43 19.94
C ASP A 36 20.10 -7.78 19.57
N SER A 37 21.05 -7.21 20.32
CA SER A 37 22.49 -7.41 20.08
C SER A 37 22.94 -8.86 20.24
N LYS A 38 22.34 -9.59 21.18
CA LYS A 38 22.66 -11.00 21.46
C LYS A 38 22.24 -11.89 20.28
N THR A 39 21.02 -11.68 19.79
CA THR A 39 20.44 -12.38 18.65
C THR A 39 21.19 -12.04 17.37
N ARG A 40 21.57 -10.77 17.18
CA ARG A 40 22.42 -10.36 16.05
C ARG A 40 23.74 -11.13 16.03
N LEU A 41 24.45 -11.17 17.15
CA LEU A 41 25.72 -11.92 17.26
C LEU A 41 25.51 -13.41 16.93
N PHE A 42 24.43 -13.99 17.44
CA PHE A 42 24.07 -15.38 17.16
C PHE A 42 23.81 -15.63 15.66
N ILE A 43 23.05 -14.75 14.99
CA ILE A 43 22.79 -14.83 13.55
C ILE A 43 24.11 -14.72 12.76
N CYS A 44 24.98 -13.74 13.11
CA CYS A 44 26.29 -13.57 12.48
C CYS A 44 27.14 -14.84 12.57
N ASN A 45 27.25 -15.42 13.76
CA ASN A 45 28.02 -16.65 13.97
C ASN A 45 27.40 -17.83 13.22
N THR A 46 26.07 -17.94 13.22
CA THR A 46 25.34 -18.98 12.51
C THR A 46 25.63 -18.94 11.00
N ILE A 47 25.54 -17.77 10.37
CA ILE A 47 25.84 -17.62 8.94
C ILE A 47 27.32 -17.91 8.65
N LYS A 48 28.24 -17.54 9.55
CA LYS A 48 29.66 -17.81 9.38
C LYS A 48 30.01 -19.30 9.47
N GLU A 49 29.36 -20.03 10.38
CA GLU A 49 29.65 -21.45 10.63
C GLU A 49 28.89 -22.40 9.70
N TYR A 50 27.65 -22.06 9.35
CA TYR A 50 26.72 -22.93 8.62
C TYR A 50 26.30 -22.38 7.26
N GLY A 51 26.58 -21.10 6.99
CA GLY A 51 26.24 -20.48 5.73
C GLY A 51 27.23 -20.79 4.61
N SER A 52 26.74 -20.75 3.37
CA SER A 52 27.59 -20.78 2.19
C SER A 52 28.45 -19.51 2.08
N LYS A 53 29.48 -19.55 1.22
CA LYS A 53 30.31 -18.37 0.90
C LYS A 53 29.45 -17.17 0.47
N THR A 54 28.47 -17.39 -0.40
CA THR A 54 27.56 -16.33 -0.87
C THR A 54 26.74 -15.71 0.27
N GLN A 55 26.32 -16.50 1.26
CA GLN A 55 25.58 -15.99 2.42
C GLN A 55 26.49 -15.17 3.35
N SER A 56 27.74 -15.62 3.54
CA SER A 56 28.74 -14.87 4.29
C SER A 56 29.08 -13.54 3.60
N ASP A 57 29.29 -13.54 2.29
CA ASP A 57 29.57 -12.32 1.51
C ASP A 57 28.41 -11.32 1.59
N LEU A 58 27.16 -11.81 1.50
CA LEU A 58 25.96 -11.00 1.65
C LEU A 58 25.88 -10.35 3.04
N MET A 59 26.21 -11.10 4.10
CA MET A 59 26.19 -10.59 5.48
C MET A 59 27.19 -9.45 5.71
N LEU A 60 28.35 -9.47 5.05
CA LEU A 60 29.37 -8.43 5.18
C LEU A 60 28.93 -7.07 4.63
N ILE A 61 28.14 -7.08 3.55
CA ILE A 61 27.65 -5.85 2.90
C ILE A 61 26.27 -5.42 3.41
N TYR A 62 25.58 -6.29 4.14
CA TYR A 62 24.23 -6.05 4.60
C TYR A 62 24.15 -4.93 5.66
N LYS A 63 23.27 -3.95 5.41
CA LYS A 63 23.00 -2.81 6.30
C LYS A 63 21.63 -2.85 6.98
N GLY A 64 20.82 -3.88 6.71
CA GLY A 64 19.43 -3.93 7.17
C GLY A 64 19.23 -4.29 8.65
N PHE A 65 20.28 -4.27 9.47
CA PHE A 65 20.15 -4.24 10.94
C PHE A 65 19.88 -2.82 11.47
N ASP A 66 20.32 -1.79 10.74
CA ASP A 66 20.23 -0.41 11.17
C ASP A 66 18.90 0.20 10.72
N ILE A 67 17.84 -0.06 11.50
CA ILE A 67 16.47 0.33 11.16
C ILE A 67 16.12 1.68 11.78
N THR A 68 15.86 2.68 10.94
CA THR A 68 15.44 4.01 11.38
C THR A 68 14.04 4.01 12.01
N GLN A 69 13.75 5.01 12.84
CA GLN A 69 12.42 5.16 13.44
C GLN A 69 11.32 5.33 12.39
N GLU A 70 11.62 6.03 11.29
CA GLU A 70 10.70 6.19 10.15
C GLU A 70 10.32 4.82 9.55
N CYS A 71 11.31 3.94 9.31
CA CYS A 71 11.06 2.58 8.82
C CYS A 71 10.21 1.78 9.80
N ARG A 72 10.48 1.86 11.11
CA ARG A 72 9.69 1.17 12.14
C ARG A 72 8.24 1.63 12.18
N THR A 73 7.99 2.91 11.91
CA THR A 73 6.63 3.46 11.88
C THR A 73 5.86 2.98 10.64
N TYR A 74 6.47 3.06 9.46
CA TYR A 74 5.74 2.93 8.18
C TYR A 74 5.87 1.58 7.49
N LEU A 75 6.92 0.79 7.73
CA LEU A 75 7.00 -0.56 7.16
C LEU A 75 6.16 -1.56 7.94
N THR A 76 5.86 -2.68 7.30
CA THR A 76 5.24 -3.84 7.97
C THR A 76 6.33 -4.63 8.69
N THR A 77 6.04 -4.98 9.95
CA THR A 77 6.89 -5.84 10.77
C THR A 77 6.20 -7.19 10.95
N ILE A 78 6.90 -8.27 10.64
CA ILE A 78 6.45 -9.65 10.88
C ILE A 78 7.35 -10.32 11.92
N ASP A 79 6.81 -11.28 12.65
CA ASP A 79 7.60 -12.17 13.51
C ASP A 79 8.00 -13.42 12.73
N LEU A 80 9.30 -13.69 12.62
CA LEU A 80 9.81 -14.86 11.94
C LEU A 80 9.33 -16.17 12.59
N ALA A 81 9.12 -16.19 13.91
CA ALA A 81 8.63 -17.37 14.60
C ALA A 81 7.22 -17.76 14.14
N VAL A 82 6.38 -16.76 13.86
CA VAL A 82 5.00 -16.93 13.39
C VAL A 82 4.96 -17.27 11.90
N TYR A 83 5.73 -16.55 11.09
CA TYR A 83 5.67 -16.63 9.62
C TYR A 83 6.79 -17.45 9.00
N SER A 84 7.47 -18.31 9.76
CA SER A 84 8.64 -19.04 9.27
C SER A 84 8.37 -19.86 8.02
N GLN A 85 7.21 -20.52 7.96
CA GLN A 85 6.82 -21.38 6.83
C GLN A 85 6.35 -20.57 5.62
N ASP A 86 5.82 -19.37 5.83
CA ASP A 86 5.31 -18.50 4.77
C ASP A 86 6.29 -17.39 4.37
N LEU A 87 7.49 -17.35 4.96
CA LEU A 87 8.49 -16.30 4.74
C LEU A 87 8.83 -16.12 3.26
N GLN A 88 8.96 -17.23 2.52
CA GLN A 88 9.28 -17.16 1.09
C GLN A 88 8.18 -16.44 0.32
N LYS A 89 6.91 -16.72 0.59
CA LYS A 89 5.78 -16.03 -0.06
C LYS A 89 5.77 -14.54 0.29
N LEU A 90 6.07 -14.19 1.55
CA LEU A 90 6.09 -12.81 2.01
C LEU A 90 7.17 -11.98 1.32
N ILE A 91 8.35 -12.58 1.11
CA ILE A 91 9.52 -11.93 0.54
C ILE A 91 9.48 -11.92 -1.00
N GLU A 92 9.19 -13.05 -1.63
CA GLU A 92 9.40 -13.22 -3.07
C GLU A 92 8.19 -12.86 -3.92
N LEU A 93 6.96 -13.11 -3.43
CA LEU A 93 5.78 -12.77 -4.21
C LEU A 93 5.59 -11.25 -4.26
N PRO A 94 5.19 -10.68 -5.40
CA PRO A 94 4.88 -9.26 -5.47
C PRO A 94 3.67 -8.94 -4.60
N SER A 95 3.63 -7.74 -4.05
CA SER A 95 2.41 -7.22 -3.43
C SER A 95 1.47 -6.67 -4.52
N GLU A 96 0.17 -6.72 -4.27
CA GLU A 96 -0.87 -6.35 -5.24
C GLU A 96 -1.63 -5.11 -4.76
N ILE A 97 -1.93 -4.20 -5.69
CA ILE A 97 -2.87 -3.10 -5.48
C ILE A 97 -4.15 -3.45 -6.25
N LEU A 98 -5.20 -3.80 -5.51
CA LEU A 98 -6.51 -4.14 -6.08
C LEU A 98 -7.28 -2.85 -6.41
N ILE A 99 -7.50 -2.60 -7.69
CA ILE A 99 -8.12 -1.38 -8.24
C ILE A 99 -9.18 -1.74 -9.25
N GLU A 100 -10.20 -0.89 -9.37
CA GLU A 100 -11.41 -1.23 -10.11
C GLU A 100 -11.07 -1.42 -11.58
N ASN A 101 -10.32 -0.49 -12.14
CA ASN A 101 -9.95 -0.49 -13.55
C ASN A 101 -8.44 -0.34 -13.77
N ALA A 102 -7.69 -1.38 -13.38
CA ALA A 102 -6.23 -1.43 -13.53
C ALA A 102 -5.68 -0.95 -14.89
N PRO A 103 -6.25 -1.33 -16.05
CA PRO A 103 -5.76 -0.84 -17.35
C PRO A 103 -5.71 0.69 -17.49
N TYR A 104 -6.54 1.45 -16.76
CA TYR A 104 -6.62 2.91 -16.87
C TYR A 104 -6.11 3.65 -15.64
N GLU A 105 -6.23 3.06 -14.45
CA GLU A 105 -5.87 3.73 -13.20
C GLU A 105 -4.46 3.41 -12.72
N TRP A 106 -3.85 2.32 -13.19
CA TRP A 106 -2.55 1.90 -12.69
C TRP A 106 -1.44 2.92 -12.94
N ASP A 107 -1.51 3.65 -14.07
CA ASP A 107 -0.53 4.68 -14.40
C ASP A 107 -0.52 5.83 -13.39
N LEU A 108 -1.70 6.22 -12.88
CA LEU A 108 -1.80 7.20 -11.79
C LEU A 108 -1.05 6.71 -10.56
N TYR A 109 -1.35 5.50 -10.08
CA TYR A 109 -0.76 4.98 -8.86
C TYR A 109 0.75 4.76 -8.96
N LYS A 110 1.27 4.44 -10.16
CA LYS A 110 2.72 4.43 -10.43
C LYS A 110 3.35 5.83 -10.41
N LEU A 111 2.62 6.84 -10.89
CA LEU A 111 3.13 8.21 -11.01
C LEU A 111 3.17 8.94 -9.66
N LEU A 112 2.20 8.70 -8.78
CA LEU A 112 2.10 9.39 -7.49
C LEU A 112 3.40 9.30 -6.65
N PRO A 113 4.03 8.13 -6.44
CA PRO A 113 5.32 8.08 -5.73
C PRO A 113 6.43 8.90 -6.39
N GLU A 114 6.46 9.02 -7.72
CA GLU A 114 7.45 9.85 -8.41
C GLU A 114 7.23 11.34 -8.17
N ILE A 115 5.97 11.77 -8.16
CA ILE A 115 5.58 13.15 -7.83
C ILE A 115 5.93 13.48 -6.36
N TYR A 116 5.80 12.50 -5.48
CA TYR A 116 5.94 12.67 -4.04
C TYR A 116 7.32 12.31 -3.47
N LYS A 117 8.26 11.73 -4.23
CA LYS A 117 9.59 11.32 -3.71
C LYS A 117 10.44 12.43 -3.07
N HIS A 118 10.08 13.70 -3.30
CA HIS A 118 10.70 14.87 -2.68
C HIS A 118 9.83 15.50 -1.57
N ASP A 119 8.88 14.75 -1.04
CA ASP A 119 8.05 15.17 0.10
C ASP A 119 8.92 15.56 1.31
N SER A 120 8.60 16.68 1.96
CA SER A 120 9.39 17.22 3.06
C SER A 120 9.44 16.27 4.27
N GLN A 121 8.40 15.48 4.47
CA GLN A 121 8.23 14.63 5.64
C GLN A 121 8.50 13.15 5.32
N PHE A 122 8.06 12.67 4.15
CA PHE A 122 8.05 11.24 3.80
C PHE A 122 8.89 10.88 2.58
N LYS A 123 9.81 11.75 2.13
CA LYS A 123 10.67 11.52 0.95
C LYS A 123 11.29 10.13 0.90
N ASN A 124 11.80 9.62 2.02
CA ASN A 124 12.49 8.33 2.07
C ASN A 124 11.51 7.18 1.79
N MET A 125 10.32 7.24 2.39
CA MET A 125 9.27 6.23 2.19
C MET A 125 8.73 6.26 0.76
N PHE A 126 8.53 7.44 0.19
CA PHE A 126 8.04 7.58 -1.18
C PHE A 126 9.12 7.24 -2.23
N ALA A 127 10.40 7.52 -1.96
CA ALA A 127 11.50 7.03 -2.78
C ALA A 127 11.62 5.50 -2.74
N LEU A 128 11.44 4.89 -1.57
CA LEU A 128 11.40 3.43 -1.42
C LEU A 128 10.24 2.82 -2.22
N LEU A 129 9.05 3.42 -2.13
CA LEU A 129 7.86 3.01 -2.87
C LEU A 129 8.03 3.12 -4.39
N SER A 130 8.55 4.26 -4.85
CA SER A 130 8.92 4.49 -6.25
C SER A 130 9.83 3.38 -6.79
N LYS A 131 10.88 3.01 -6.04
CA LYS A 131 11.78 1.91 -6.39
C LYS A 131 11.05 0.58 -6.44
N ALA A 132 10.22 0.26 -5.44
CA ALA A 132 9.49 -0.99 -5.37
C ALA A 132 8.54 -1.17 -6.57
N MET A 133 7.82 -0.12 -6.97
CA MET A 133 6.95 -0.15 -8.16
C MET A 133 7.75 -0.31 -9.45
N LYS A 134 8.89 0.39 -9.62
CA LYS A 134 9.78 0.23 -10.79
C LYS A 134 10.36 -1.18 -10.92
N CYS A 135 10.58 -1.87 -9.81
CA CYS A 135 11.09 -3.23 -9.77
C CYS A 135 9.98 -4.30 -9.81
N ASN A 136 8.71 -3.93 -10.05
CA ASN A 136 7.56 -4.84 -10.03
C ASN A 136 7.39 -5.61 -8.71
N HIS A 137 7.89 -5.08 -7.58
CA HIS A 137 7.60 -5.63 -6.26
C HIS A 137 6.17 -5.30 -5.82
N ILE A 138 5.57 -4.28 -6.43
CA ILE A 138 4.15 -3.95 -6.31
C ILE A 138 3.56 -3.91 -7.72
N VAL A 139 2.47 -4.64 -7.94
CA VAL A 139 1.81 -4.80 -9.24
C VAL A 139 0.31 -4.51 -9.14
N PRO A 140 -0.38 -4.16 -10.24
CA PRO A 140 -1.82 -3.95 -10.20
C PRO A 140 -2.56 -5.28 -10.20
N PHE A 141 -3.70 -5.32 -9.53
CA PHE A 141 -4.68 -6.38 -9.64
C PHE A 141 -6.03 -5.79 -10.06
N HIS A 142 -6.54 -6.22 -11.22
CA HIS A 142 -7.80 -5.72 -11.76
C HIS A 142 -8.99 -6.32 -11.02
N GLY A 143 -9.79 -5.47 -10.37
CA GLY A 143 -10.95 -5.89 -9.60
C GLY A 143 -12.27 -5.91 -10.38
N GLY A 144 -12.37 -5.17 -11.50
CA GLY A 144 -13.57 -5.02 -12.30
C GLY A 144 -14.63 -4.14 -11.63
N GLY A 145 -15.16 -4.57 -10.47
CA GLY A 145 -16.12 -3.80 -9.67
C GLY A 145 -16.05 -4.14 -8.18
N PHE A 146 -16.27 -3.13 -7.33
CA PHE A 146 -16.10 -3.28 -5.87
C PHE A 146 -16.93 -4.41 -5.24
N ASN A 147 -18.06 -4.78 -5.85
CA ASN A 147 -18.93 -5.86 -5.37
C ASN A 147 -18.20 -7.22 -5.31
N GLN A 148 -17.19 -7.44 -6.16
CA GLN A 148 -16.46 -8.70 -6.25
C GLN A 148 -15.17 -8.71 -5.41
N TYR A 149 -14.77 -7.56 -4.86
CA TYR A 149 -13.47 -7.44 -4.18
C TYR A 149 -13.32 -8.45 -3.05
N HIS A 150 -14.31 -8.60 -2.18
CA HIS A 150 -14.24 -9.55 -1.06
C HIS A 150 -13.98 -11.00 -1.53
N LEU A 151 -14.59 -11.42 -2.65
CA LEU A 151 -14.38 -12.75 -3.23
C LEU A 151 -12.98 -12.88 -3.85
N LEU A 152 -12.51 -11.86 -4.57
CA LEU A 152 -11.16 -11.84 -5.15
C LEU A 152 -10.07 -11.88 -4.07
N LEU A 153 -10.27 -11.10 -2.99
CA LEU A 153 -9.37 -11.08 -1.84
C LEU A 153 -9.32 -12.45 -1.15
N GLN A 154 -10.48 -13.07 -0.92
CA GLN A 154 -10.58 -14.41 -0.33
C GLN A 154 -9.96 -15.50 -1.22
N GLN A 155 -10.15 -15.42 -2.53
CA GLN A 155 -9.57 -16.37 -3.48
C GLN A 155 -8.03 -16.32 -3.46
N LYS A 156 -7.46 -15.12 -3.43
CA LYS A 156 -6.00 -14.94 -3.36
C LYS A 156 -5.42 -15.42 -2.04
N ASP A 157 -6.11 -15.12 -0.93
CA ASP A 157 -5.71 -15.55 0.43
C ASP A 157 -5.89 -17.05 0.68
N SER A 158 -6.57 -17.77 -0.22
CA SER A 158 -6.71 -19.24 -0.18
C SER A 158 -5.90 -19.99 -1.25
N SER A 159 -5.16 -19.27 -2.11
CA SER A 159 -4.42 -19.86 -3.23
C SER A 159 -2.93 -19.47 -3.24
N SER A 160 -2.45 -18.74 -4.24
CA SER A 160 -1.02 -18.44 -4.42
C SER A 160 -0.42 -17.63 -3.27
N TYR A 161 -1.25 -16.86 -2.55
CA TYR A 161 -0.87 -16.06 -1.39
C TYR A 161 -1.41 -16.64 -0.07
N ALA A 162 -1.66 -17.94 -0.01
CA ALA A 162 -2.26 -18.58 1.17
C ALA A 162 -1.63 -18.10 2.48
N ASN A 163 -2.47 -17.59 3.38
CA ASN A 163 -2.18 -17.07 4.72
C ASN A 163 -1.39 -15.76 4.81
N VAL A 164 -1.00 -15.16 3.67
CA VAL A 164 -0.15 -13.96 3.66
C VAL A 164 -0.74 -12.80 2.88
N TYR A 165 -1.84 -13.02 2.15
CA TYR A 165 -2.33 -12.03 1.19
C TYR A 165 -2.77 -10.73 1.85
N GLN A 166 -3.27 -10.81 3.09
CA GLN A 166 -3.64 -9.65 3.90
C GLN A 166 -2.50 -8.63 4.06
N MET A 167 -1.24 -9.10 4.12
CA MET A 167 -0.05 -8.25 4.22
C MET A 167 0.50 -7.81 2.86
N LYS A 168 0.03 -8.44 1.78
CA LYS A 168 0.52 -8.27 0.41
C LYS A 168 -0.48 -7.53 -0.47
N CYS A 169 -1.64 -7.10 0.04
CA CYS A 169 -2.66 -6.44 -0.75
C CYS A 169 -3.06 -5.09 -0.15
N CYS A 170 -3.21 -4.07 -1.00
CA CYS A 170 -3.97 -2.87 -0.69
C CYS A 170 -5.17 -2.74 -1.65
N ALA A 171 -6.39 -2.75 -1.12
CA ALA A 171 -7.59 -2.51 -1.92
C ALA A 171 -7.91 -1.02 -2.01
N ILE A 172 -8.17 -0.51 -3.21
CA ILE A 172 -8.59 0.86 -3.46
C ILE A 172 -9.92 0.87 -4.20
N PHE A 173 -10.82 1.72 -3.74
CA PHE A 173 -12.13 1.87 -4.36
C PHE A 173 -12.68 3.28 -4.16
N ASP A 174 -13.61 3.65 -5.03
CA ASP A 174 -14.27 4.95 -5.02
C ASP A 174 -15.30 5.04 -3.88
N ARG A 175 -15.64 6.26 -3.48
CA ARG A 175 -16.67 6.49 -2.45
C ARG A 175 -18.05 6.13 -2.97
N ASP A 176 -18.34 6.51 -4.22
CA ASP A 176 -19.64 6.37 -4.89
C ASP A 176 -20.82 6.95 -4.10
N THR A 177 -20.60 8.09 -3.44
CA THR A 177 -21.62 8.87 -2.76
C THR A 177 -21.64 10.30 -3.29
N ASP A 178 -22.76 10.97 -3.07
CA ASP A 178 -22.99 12.35 -3.49
C ASP A 178 -22.59 13.37 -2.39
N ASP A 179 -21.97 12.90 -1.31
CA ASP A 179 -21.54 13.71 -0.18
C ASP A 179 -20.32 13.08 0.53
N ALA A 180 -19.79 13.79 1.53
CA ALA A 180 -18.60 13.43 2.31
C ALA A 180 -18.88 12.62 3.59
N VAL A 181 -20.15 12.48 3.98
CA VAL A 181 -20.58 12.06 5.32
C VAL A 181 -21.12 10.63 5.30
N SER A 182 -21.84 10.26 4.25
CA SER A 182 -22.49 8.97 4.09
C SER A 182 -21.50 7.89 3.65
N PHE A 183 -21.78 6.63 3.89
CA PHE A 183 -21.05 5.53 3.24
C PHE A 183 -22.06 4.71 2.44
N SER A 184 -21.68 4.25 1.26
CA SER A 184 -22.61 3.55 0.37
C SER A 184 -22.99 2.17 0.92
N PRO A 185 -24.27 1.87 1.21
CA PRO A 185 -24.69 0.54 1.68
C PRO A 185 -24.40 -0.58 0.66
N LYS A 186 -24.22 -0.23 -0.62
CA LYS A 186 -23.81 -1.18 -1.67
C LYS A 186 -22.46 -1.82 -1.34
N LYS A 187 -21.60 -1.15 -0.56
CA LYS A 187 -20.29 -1.63 -0.13
C LYS A 187 -20.31 -2.45 1.17
N ASN A 188 -21.48 -2.73 1.76
CA ASN A 188 -21.57 -3.42 3.05
C ASN A 188 -20.84 -4.76 3.09
N SER A 189 -20.93 -5.59 2.05
CA SER A 189 -20.21 -6.87 2.01
C SER A 189 -18.69 -6.66 2.04
N LEU A 190 -18.19 -5.63 1.34
CA LEU A 190 -16.78 -5.28 1.33
C LEU A 190 -16.32 -4.71 2.68
N PHE A 191 -17.08 -3.79 3.27
CA PHE A 191 -16.78 -3.23 4.60
C PHE A 191 -16.78 -4.32 5.68
N HIS A 192 -17.77 -5.22 5.63
CA HIS A 192 -17.85 -6.30 6.60
C HIS A 192 -16.65 -7.24 6.48
N PHE A 193 -16.22 -7.54 5.26
CA PHE A 193 -15.01 -8.33 5.01
C PHE A 193 -13.73 -7.62 5.49
N LEU A 194 -13.56 -6.34 5.20
CA LEU A 194 -12.33 -5.61 5.46
C LEU A 194 -12.14 -5.22 6.93
N CYS A 195 -13.23 -4.87 7.63
CA CYS A 195 -13.15 -4.35 9.01
C CYS A 195 -14.32 -4.76 9.91
N GLY A 196 -15.20 -5.66 9.48
CA GLY A 196 -16.33 -6.16 10.29
C GLY A 196 -17.49 -5.19 10.42
N LYS A 197 -17.44 -4.01 9.78
CA LYS A 197 -18.45 -2.96 9.88
C LYS A 197 -19.39 -2.90 8.69
N LYS A 198 -20.56 -2.28 8.88
CA LYS A 198 -21.46 -1.84 7.81
C LYS A 198 -21.35 -0.33 7.61
N ALA A 199 -21.85 0.17 6.48
CA ALA A 199 -21.80 1.57 6.08
C ALA A 199 -22.29 2.52 7.18
N GLU A 200 -23.39 2.19 7.87
CA GLU A 200 -23.94 3.01 8.96
C GLU A 200 -23.06 3.09 10.22
N GLN A 201 -22.04 2.23 10.31
CA GLN A 201 -21.07 2.18 11.43
C GLN A 201 -19.70 2.74 11.05
N MET A 202 -19.49 3.03 9.76
CA MET A 202 -18.23 3.54 9.22
C MET A 202 -18.05 5.01 9.59
N ASN A 203 -16.81 5.41 9.82
CA ASN A 203 -16.41 6.80 9.90
C ASN A 203 -15.02 7.00 9.27
N ASP A 204 -14.59 8.24 9.15
CA ASP A 204 -13.31 8.60 8.54
C ASP A 204 -12.11 7.88 9.18
N THR A 205 -12.13 7.62 10.49
CA THR A 205 -10.99 6.95 11.16
C THR A 205 -10.87 5.45 10.83
N ASP A 206 -11.94 4.85 10.30
CA ASP A 206 -11.91 3.47 9.80
C ASP A 206 -11.19 3.38 8.44
N VAL A 207 -11.30 4.42 7.64
CA VAL A 207 -10.70 4.52 6.29
C VAL A 207 -9.31 5.14 6.38
N TYR A 208 -9.20 6.32 6.98
CA TYR A 208 -8.03 7.20 6.92
C TYR A 208 -7.09 6.96 8.10
N THR A 209 -6.68 5.70 8.25
CA THR A 209 -5.67 5.23 9.20
C THR A 209 -4.55 4.48 8.48
N LEU A 210 -3.38 4.35 9.11
CA LEU A 210 -2.25 3.55 8.60
C LEU A 210 -2.39 2.05 8.89
N LYS A 211 -3.22 1.69 9.89
CA LYS A 211 -3.43 0.30 10.30
C LYS A 211 -4.91 0.08 10.56
N GLN A 212 -5.53 -0.73 9.71
CA GLN A 212 -6.94 -1.04 9.78
C GLN A 212 -7.21 -2.15 10.81
N PRO A 213 -8.34 -2.09 11.52
CA PRO A 213 -8.86 -3.22 12.27
C PRO A 213 -9.18 -4.37 11.29
N GLY A 214 -8.60 -5.56 11.49
CA GLY A 214 -8.83 -6.72 10.62
C GLY A 214 -7.65 -7.14 9.73
N GLY A 215 -6.54 -6.39 9.75
CA GLY A 215 -5.28 -6.80 9.09
C GLY A 215 -5.17 -6.46 7.60
N TRP A 216 -6.29 -6.23 6.90
CA TRP A 216 -6.31 -5.80 5.50
C TRP A 216 -5.91 -4.33 5.35
N THR A 217 -4.99 -4.05 4.43
CA THR A 217 -4.72 -2.66 4.02
C THR A 217 -5.73 -2.26 2.94
N TRP A 218 -6.40 -1.12 3.11
CA TRP A 218 -7.31 -0.60 2.09
C TRP A 218 -7.48 0.92 2.18
N HIS A 219 -7.94 1.52 1.10
CA HIS A 219 -8.19 2.95 0.97
C HIS A 219 -9.48 3.18 0.18
N MET A 220 -10.28 4.14 0.61
CA MET A 220 -11.41 4.64 -0.15
C MET A 220 -11.16 6.10 -0.42
N TRP A 221 -11.33 6.54 -1.67
CA TRP A 221 -11.21 7.96 -1.99
C TRP A 221 -12.22 8.80 -1.19
N TYR A 222 -11.82 9.98 -0.74
CA TYR A 222 -12.63 10.91 0.05
C TYR A 222 -13.66 11.62 -0.81
N LYS A 223 -13.30 11.93 -2.05
CA LYS A 223 -14.22 12.42 -3.06
C LYS A 223 -14.98 11.25 -3.68
N ARG A 224 -15.98 11.55 -4.53
CA ARG A 224 -16.77 10.49 -5.18
C ARG A 224 -15.88 9.43 -5.83
N ALA A 225 -14.95 9.87 -6.67
CA ALA A 225 -14.02 9.02 -7.41
C ALA A 225 -12.68 9.73 -7.62
N VAL A 226 -11.69 8.99 -8.13
CA VAL A 226 -10.35 9.54 -8.42
C VAL A 226 -10.37 10.68 -9.44
N GLU A 227 -11.33 10.66 -10.36
CA GLU A 227 -11.55 11.71 -11.37
C GLU A 227 -11.73 13.10 -10.74
N ASN A 228 -12.31 13.17 -9.54
CA ASN A 228 -12.62 14.42 -8.85
C ASN A 228 -11.37 15.09 -8.22
N TYR A 229 -10.19 14.48 -8.35
CA TYR A 229 -8.91 15.07 -7.94
C TYR A 229 -8.22 15.84 -9.07
N PHE A 230 -8.55 15.55 -10.32
CA PHE A 230 -8.07 16.35 -11.45
C PHE A 230 -8.83 17.67 -11.48
N PRO A 231 -8.18 18.84 -11.56
CA PRO A 231 -8.89 20.10 -11.63
C PRO A 231 -9.38 20.35 -13.06
N LYS A 232 -10.40 21.20 -13.18
CA LYS A 232 -11.10 21.51 -14.43
C LYS A 232 -10.16 21.88 -15.58
N GLU A 233 -9.11 22.63 -15.30
CA GLU A 233 -8.14 23.07 -16.29
C GLU A 233 -7.50 21.88 -17.03
N LYS A 234 -7.26 20.76 -16.33
CA LYS A 234 -6.68 19.55 -16.92
C LYS A 234 -7.64 18.82 -17.84
N TYR A 235 -8.94 18.85 -17.55
CA TYR A 235 -9.97 18.34 -18.45
C TYR A 235 -10.09 19.21 -19.71
N LEU A 236 -10.06 20.54 -19.55
CA LEU A 236 -10.13 21.47 -20.67
C LEU A 236 -8.95 21.33 -21.63
N GLU A 237 -7.73 21.07 -21.11
CA GLU A 237 -6.55 20.74 -21.92
C GLU A 237 -6.75 19.49 -22.81
N LEU A 238 -7.67 18.59 -22.43
CA LEU A 238 -8.05 17.39 -23.19
C LEU A 238 -9.34 17.57 -24.01
N GLY A 239 -9.89 18.79 -24.06
CA GLY A 239 -11.13 19.09 -24.78
C GLY A 239 -12.40 18.60 -24.07
N VAL A 240 -12.33 18.28 -22.77
CA VAL A 240 -13.48 17.84 -21.97
C VAL A 240 -13.99 19.00 -21.11
N ASN A 241 -15.26 19.37 -21.28
CA ASN A 241 -15.88 20.44 -20.50
C ASN A 241 -16.57 19.87 -19.25
N VAL A 242 -16.04 20.22 -18.08
CA VAL A 242 -16.57 19.76 -16.78
C VAL A 242 -17.30 20.85 -15.99
N ASN A 243 -17.74 21.94 -16.64
CA ASN A 243 -18.46 23.04 -15.98
C ASN A 243 -19.70 22.57 -15.21
N GLU A 244 -20.41 21.56 -15.74
CA GLU A 244 -21.61 21.03 -15.10
C GLU A 244 -21.34 20.47 -13.70
N ALA A 245 -20.13 19.95 -13.46
CA ALA A 245 -19.73 19.44 -12.16
C ALA A 245 -19.64 20.56 -11.11
N GLU A 246 -19.15 21.74 -11.48
CA GLU A 246 -19.01 22.90 -10.58
C GLU A 246 -20.36 23.44 -10.13
N THR A 247 -21.37 23.41 -11.01
CA THR A 247 -22.72 23.92 -10.75
C THR A 247 -23.66 22.87 -10.17
N SER A 248 -23.20 21.63 -10.00
CA SER A 248 -24.04 20.54 -9.50
C SER A 248 -24.40 20.71 -8.03
N ALA A 249 -25.53 20.15 -7.60
CA ALA A 249 -26.00 20.22 -6.22
C ALA A 249 -25.01 19.64 -5.19
N TYR A 250 -24.17 18.71 -5.63
CA TYR A 250 -23.17 18.01 -4.82
C TYR A 250 -21.77 18.62 -4.94
N GLY A 251 -21.62 19.63 -5.82
CA GLY A 251 -20.36 20.25 -6.16
C GLY A 251 -19.40 19.33 -6.92
N TYR A 252 -18.29 19.92 -7.34
CA TYR A 252 -17.29 19.25 -8.16
C TYR A 252 -16.76 17.95 -7.54
N ASP A 253 -16.58 17.93 -6.22
CA ASP A 253 -15.93 16.83 -5.50
C ASP A 253 -16.78 15.56 -5.44
N TYR A 254 -18.10 15.67 -5.58
CA TYR A 254 -19.03 14.55 -5.49
C TYR A 254 -19.86 14.30 -6.76
N TYR A 255 -19.54 15.03 -7.83
CA TYR A 255 -20.15 14.86 -9.14
C TYR A 255 -19.61 13.61 -9.86
N ASN A 256 -20.47 12.92 -10.61
CA ASN A 256 -20.06 11.77 -11.43
C ASN A 256 -19.43 12.20 -12.76
N ILE A 257 -18.12 12.48 -12.75
CA ILE A 257 -17.36 12.86 -13.95
C ILE A 257 -17.44 11.79 -15.05
N GLY A 258 -17.63 10.52 -14.68
CA GLY A 258 -17.79 9.41 -15.61
C GLY A 258 -18.91 9.60 -16.64
N ASN A 259 -19.91 10.44 -16.35
CA ASN A 259 -21.06 10.70 -17.22
C ASN A 259 -20.90 11.94 -18.12
N ILE A 260 -19.80 12.70 -17.98
CA ILE A 260 -19.58 13.92 -18.73
C ILE A 260 -19.34 13.60 -20.20
N HIS A 261 -20.00 14.36 -21.09
CA HIS A 261 -19.83 14.18 -22.53
C HIS A 261 -18.36 14.37 -22.95
N GLY A 262 -17.83 13.41 -23.69
CA GLY A 262 -16.45 13.42 -24.19
C GLY A 262 -15.43 12.82 -23.23
N TYR A 263 -15.74 12.65 -21.94
CA TYR A 263 -14.87 11.93 -21.01
C TYR A 263 -14.81 10.44 -21.36
N LYS A 264 -13.61 9.86 -21.24
CA LYS A 264 -13.36 8.42 -21.36
C LYS A 264 -12.42 7.98 -20.25
N LYS A 265 -12.67 6.82 -19.64
CA LYS A 265 -11.88 6.33 -18.48
C LYS A 265 -10.38 6.21 -18.78
N ASN A 266 -9.99 5.93 -20.02
CA ASN A 266 -8.58 5.90 -20.43
C ASN A 266 -7.87 7.27 -20.38
N MET A 267 -8.61 8.38 -20.27
CA MET A 267 -8.04 9.72 -20.07
C MET A 267 -7.43 9.91 -18.68
N VAL A 268 -7.69 9.02 -17.72
CA VAL A 268 -7.07 9.07 -16.38
C VAL A 268 -5.54 9.09 -16.49
N THR A 269 -4.96 8.31 -17.39
CA THR A 269 -3.51 8.33 -17.64
C THR A 269 -3.04 9.72 -18.07
N ASP A 270 -3.65 10.31 -19.10
CA ASP A 270 -3.26 11.63 -19.61
C ASP A 270 -3.48 12.74 -18.58
N LEU A 271 -4.58 12.70 -17.83
CA LEU A 271 -4.86 13.61 -16.74
C LEU A 271 -3.78 13.52 -15.65
N SER A 272 -3.40 12.31 -15.26
CA SER A 272 -2.38 12.06 -14.25
C SER A 272 -1.03 12.66 -14.62
N HIS A 273 -0.60 12.52 -15.88
CA HIS A 273 0.67 13.08 -16.36
C HIS A 273 0.70 14.61 -16.39
N ARG A 274 -0.47 15.27 -16.36
CA ARG A 274 -0.60 16.73 -16.33
C ARG A 274 -0.67 17.31 -14.92
N MET A 275 -0.69 16.46 -13.90
CA MET A 275 -0.78 16.86 -12.50
C MET A 275 0.60 17.07 -11.89
N SER A 276 0.75 18.17 -11.16
CA SER A 276 1.83 18.39 -10.22
C SER A 276 1.42 17.94 -8.81
N ARG A 277 2.39 17.87 -7.89
CA ARG A 277 2.11 17.68 -6.46
C ARG A 277 1.16 18.76 -5.93
N ALA A 278 1.36 20.02 -6.33
CA ALA A 278 0.53 21.13 -5.88
C ALA A 278 -0.93 20.99 -6.32
N ASP A 279 -1.17 20.45 -7.52
CA ASP A 279 -2.52 20.21 -8.03
C ASP A 279 -3.25 19.15 -7.20
N PHE A 280 -2.59 18.02 -6.88
CA PHE A 280 -3.16 16.99 -6.00
C PHE A 280 -3.40 17.53 -4.59
N GLU A 281 -2.42 18.22 -4.00
CA GLU A 281 -2.51 18.71 -2.61
C GLU A 281 -3.58 19.80 -2.44
N LYS A 282 -3.79 20.66 -3.45
CA LYS A 282 -4.87 21.65 -3.44
C LYS A 282 -6.26 21.01 -3.35
N LYS A 283 -6.40 19.78 -3.85
CA LYS A 283 -7.66 19.04 -3.92
C LYS A 283 -7.81 17.99 -2.84
N ALA A 284 -6.72 17.60 -2.16
CA ALA A 284 -6.72 16.52 -1.18
C ALA A 284 -7.29 16.94 0.19
N LYS A 285 -8.07 16.05 0.80
CA LYS A 285 -8.44 16.18 2.20
C LYS A 285 -7.22 15.89 3.08
N HIS A 286 -7.14 16.58 4.22
CA HIS A 286 -6.11 16.34 5.22
C HIS A 286 -6.71 15.68 6.47
N PHE A 287 -5.98 14.73 7.03
CA PHE A 287 -6.37 13.92 8.17
C PHE A 287 -5.30 13.98 9.26
N ASN A 288 -5.74 13.96 10.52
CA ASN A 288 -4.84 13.80 11.66
C ASN A 288 -4.68 12.31 11.97
N VAL A 289 -3.51 11.74 11.64
CA VAL A 289 -3.19 10.35 11.93
C VAL A 289 -2.14 10.30 13.02
N LYS A 290 -2.59 9.99 14.26
CA LYS A 290 -1.74 9.92 15.47
C LYS A 290 -0.91 11.19 15.72
N GLY A 291 -1.52 12.37 15.55
CA GLY A 291 -0.88 13.66 15.78
C GLY A 291 -0.14 14.22 14.57
N VAL A 292 -0.10 13.48 13.45
CA VAL A 292 0.54 13.92 12.21
C VAL A 292 -0.54 14.31 11.20
N GLN A 293 -0.46 15.53 10.67
CA GLN A 293 -1.29 15.97 9.55
C GLN A 293 -0.76 15.34 8.27
N MET A 294 -1.60 14.58 7.58
CA MET A 294 -1.28 13.94 6.31
C MET A 294 -2.38 14.26 5.30
N SER A 295 -2.01 14.58 4.07
CA SER A 295 -2.97 14.57 2.98
C SER A 295 -3.42 13.14 2.70
N GLU A 296 -4.60 12.99 2.13
CA GLU A 296 -5.15 11.72 1.70
C GLU A 296 -4.19 10.95 0.78
N ILE A 297 -3.53 11.66 -0.14
CA ILE A 297 -2.57 11.10 -1.09
C ILE A 297 -1.35 10.59 -0.35
N GLN A 298 -0.81 11.38 0.60
CA GLN A 298 0.30 10.92 1.44
C GLN A 298 -0.10 9.65 2.22
N LEU A 299 -1.30 9.61 2.78
CA LEU A 299 -1.79 8.45 3.51
C LEU A 299 -1.94 7.22 2.60
N LEU A 300 -2.48 7.38 1.40
CA LEU A 300 -2.56 6.31 0.40
C LEU A 300 -1.16 5.75 0.07
N LEU A 301 -0.20 6.63 -0.20
CA LEU A 301 1.17 6.22 -0.50
C LEU A 301 1.82 5.50 0.70
N LEU A 302 1.60 5.97 1.93
CA LEU A 302 2.09 5.29 3.13
C LEU A 302 1.42 3.92 3.36
N LYS A 303 0.17 3.73 2.90
CA LYS A 303 -0.45 2.40 2.86
C LYS A 303 0.22 1.49 1.83
N PHE A 304 0.65 2.01 0.68
CA PHE A 304 1.46 1.21 -0.26
C PHE A 304 2.84 0.88 0.30
N VAL A 305 3.44 1.78 1.08
CA VAL A 305 4.73 1.52 1.76
C VAL A 305 4.61 0.33 2.73
N LYS A 306 3.44 0.08 3.33
CA LYS A 306 3.21 -1.13 4.15
C LYS A 306 3.32 -2.43 3.36
N LEU A 307 3.19 -2.39 2.04
CA LEU A 307 3.32 -3.55 1.17
C LEU A 307 4.78 -3.92 0.84
N ILE A 308 5.74 -3.09 1.24
CA ILE A 308 7.18 -3.24 1.00
C ILE A 308 7.85 -3.91 2.18
#